data_AF-A0A7U9R4A5-F1
#
_entry.id   AF-A0A7U9R4A5-F1
#
_cell.length_a   1.000
_cell.length_b   1.000
_cell.length_c   1.000
_cell.angle_alpha   90.00
_cell.angle_beta   90.00
_cell.angle_gamma   90.00
#
_symmetry.space_group_name_H-M   'P 1'
#
loop_
_entity.id
_entity.type
_entity.pdbx_description
1 polymer ?
#
loop_
_entity_poly.entity_id
_entity_poly.type
_entity_poly.pdbx_seq_one_letter_code
_entity_poly.pdbx_strand_id
1 'polypeptide(L)' 'MNDEALRECDYVIFSMLDYITPNESELMKLCGKEGDSVEDYVEWARQLLEKGVRNVLATLGKKGALFVSKEMEESLTKL' A
#
# COMPACT_ATOMS: atom_id res chain seq x y z
N MET A 1 21.36 3.43 15.42
CA MET A 1 20.65 2.34 14.71
C MET A 1 20.94 2.53 13.23
N ASN A 2 21.32 1.47 12.51
CA ASN A 2 21.58 1.56 11.06
C ASN A 2 20.27 1.46 10.27
N ASP A 3 20.27 1.91 9.01
CA ASP A 3 19.10 1.85 8.11
C ASP A 3 18.60 0.42 7.88
N GLU A 4 19.47 -0.56 8.04
CA GLU A 4 19.18 -1.98 7.82
C GLU A 4 18.29 -2.57 8.93
N ALA A 5 18.57 -2.26 10.21
CA ALA A 5 17.71 -2.67 11.32
C ALA A 5 16.32 -2.00 11.29
N LEU A 6 16.23 -0.77 10.75
CA LEU A 6 14.95 -0.09 10.54
C LEU A 6 14.10 -0.77 9.46
N ARG A 7 14.74 -1.17 8.34
CA ARG A 7 14.06 -1.91 7.25
C ARG A 7 13.59 -3.30 7.66
N GLU A 8 14.32 -4.00 8.54
CA GLU A 8 13.86 -5.29 9.08
C GLU A 8 12.64 -5.13 9.99
N CYS A 9 12.62 -4.11 10.85
CA CYS A 9 11.45 -3.82 11.71
C CYS A 9 10.20 -3.53 10.88
N ASP A 10 10.33 -2.81 9.76
CA ASP A 10 9.21 -2.55 8.84
C ASP A 10 8.60 -3.85 8.31
N TYR A 11 9.44 -4.80 7.90
CA TYR A 11 8.97 -6.08 7.35
C TYR A 11 8.25 -6.93 8.40
N VAL A 12 8.74 -6.94 9.66
CA VAL A 12 8.07 -7.61 10.78
C VAL A 12 6.69 -6.99 11.00
N ILE A 13 6.58 -5.66 11.06
CA ILE A 13 5.30 -4.97 11.28
C ILE A 13 4.34 -5.26 10.12
N PHE A 14 4.76 -5.11 8.87
CA PHE A 14 3.89 -5.35 7.71
C PHE A 14 3.35 -6.78 7.66
N SER A 15 4.18 -7.77 7.98
CA SER A 15 3.76 -9.18 8.02
C SER A 15 2.69 -9.51 9.06
N MET A 16 2.51 -8.64 10.07
CA MET A 16 1.50 -8.79 11.11
C MET A 16 0.17 -8.10 10.77
N LEU A 17 0.11 -7.32 9.67
CA LEU A 17 -1.09 -6.56 9.32
C LEU A 17 -2.03 -7.38 8.44
N ASP A 18 -3.25 -7.60 8.93
CA ASP A 18 -4.35 -8.10 8.11
C ASP A 18 -4.84 -7.04 7.11
N TYR A 19 -4.90 -5.77 7.55
CA TYR A 19 -5.31 -4.62 6.73
C TYR A 19 -4.41 -3.42 6.99
N ILE A 20 -4.13 -2.67 5.93
CA ILE A 20 -3.57 -1.31 6.01
C ILE A 20 -4.38 -0.38 5.11
N THR A 21 -4.61 0.86 5.55
CA THR A 21 -5.48 1.81 4.85
C THR A 21 -4.81 3.15 4.52
N PRO A 22 -3.72 3.16 3.74
CA PRO A 22 -2.98 4.38 3.48
C PRO A 22 -3.78 5.34 2.56
N ASN A 23 -3.59 6.65 2.73
CA ASN A 23 -3.91 7.60 1.67
C ASN A 23 -2.81 7.62 0.58
N GLU A 24 -2.98 8.41 -0.48
CA GLU A 24 -2.03 8.48 -1.60
C GLU A 24 -0.62 8.86 -1.12
N SER A 25 -0.52 9.85 -0.24
CA SER A 25 0.74 10.36 0.29
C SER A 25 1.46 9.38 1.21
N GLU A 26 0.71 8.60 1.97
CA GLU A 26 1.26 7.54 2.81
C GLU A 26 1.73 6.36 1.98
N LEU A 27 0.96 5.93 0.98
CA LEU A 27 1.32 4.82 0.10
C LEU A 27 2.62 5.12 -0.67
N MET A 28 2.76 6.35 -1.19
CA MET A 28 4.00 6.84 -1.80
C MET A 28 5.19 6.74 -0.85
N LYS A 29 5.03 7.18 0.40
CA LYS A 29 6.10 7.16 1.42
C LYS A 29 6.49 5.73 1.83
N LEU A 30 5.50 4.85 2.05
CA LEU A 30 5.73 3.46 2.47
C LEU A 30 6.43 2.64 1.38
N CYS A 31 6.24 3.01 0.12
CA CYS A 31 6.86 2.34 -1.03
C CYS A 31 8.09 3.08 -1.58
N GLY A 32 8.36 4.32 -1.15
CA GLY A 32 9.48 5.13 -1.63
C GLY A 32 9.36 5.48 -3.11
N LYS A 33 8.13 5.78 -3.56
CA LYS A 33 7.79 6.01 -4.96
C LYS A 33 7.08 7.36 -5.12
N GLU A 34 7.12 7.88 -6.33
CA GLU A 34 6.40 9.08 -6.76
C GLU A 34 5.52 8.72 -7.97
N GLY A 35 4.36 9.36 -8.07
CA GLY A 35 3.36 9.06 -9.10
C GLY A 35 1.97 9.50 -8.65
N ASP A 36 1.00 9.45 -9.56
CA ASP A 36 -0.37 9.93 -9.28
C ASP A 36 -1.45 9.19 -10.08
N SER A 37 -1.11 8.08 -10.74
CA SER A 37 -2.07 7.26 -11.47
C SER A 37 -2.63 6.12 -10.61
N VAL A 38 -3.79 5.58 -11.00
CA VAL A 38 -4.37 4.43 -10.29
C VAL A 38 -3.47 3.21 -10.44
N GLU A 39 -2.85 3.06 -11.61
CA GLU A 39 -1.89 2.00 -11.93
C GLU A 39 -0.66 2.05 -11.01
N ASP A 40 -0.13 3.26 -10.74
CA ASP A 40 0.97 3.44 -9.77
C ASP A 40 0.56 2.94 -8.37
N TYR A 41 -0.63 3.34 -7.90
CA TYR A 41 -1.11 2.94 -6.58
C TYR A 41 -1.34 1.43 -6.49
N VAL A 42 -1.80 0.79 -7.57
CA VAL A 42 -1.92 -0.68 -7.65
C VAL A 42 -0.56 -1.35 -7.47
N GLU A 43 0.47 -0.89 -8.19
CA GLU A 43 1.82 -1.43 -8.07
C GLU A 43 2.34 -1.30 -6.63
N TRP A 44 2.15 -0.15 -6.00
CA TRP A 44 2.65 0.12 -4.66
C TRP A 44 1.87 -0.66 -3.59
N ALA A 45 0.56 -0.83 -3.76
CA ALA A 45 -0.24 -1.70 -2.90
C ALA A 45 0.25 -3.15 -2.98
N ARG A 46 0.59 -3.65 -4.18
CA ARG A 46 1.18 -4.99 -4.36
C ARG A 46 2.53 -5.13 -3.65
N GLN A 47 3.38 -4.10 -3.63
CA GLN A 47 4.62 -4.12 -2.86
C GLN A 47 4.38 -4.25 -1.35
N LEU A 48 3.29 -3.69 -0.80
CA LEU A 48 2.94 -3.90 0.60
C LEU A 48 2.47 -5.34 0.86
N LEU A 49 1.79 -5.98 -0.11
CA LEU A 49 1.48 -7.41 -0.03
C LEU A 49 2.75 -8.27 -0.06
N GLU A 50 3.74 -7.91 -0.86
CA GLU A 50 5.06 -8.56 -0.89
C GLU A 50 5.80 -8.41 0.45
N LYS A 51 5.57 -7.31 1.18
CA LYS A 51 6.08 -7.10 2.55
C LYS A 51 5.29 -7.87 3.63
N GLY A 52 4.23 -8.59 3.25
CA GLY A 52 3.49 -9.50 4.13
C GLY A 52 2.12 -8.99 4.58
N VAL A 53 1.71 -7.77 4.21
CA VAL A 53 0.35 -7.29 4.48
C VAL A 53 -0.65 -8.18 3.74
N ARG A 54 -1.77 -8.54 4.35
CA ARG A 54 -2.77 -9.39 3.67
C ARG A 54 -3.68 -8.60 2.74
N ASN A 55 -4.08 -7.40 3.15
CA ASN A 55 -5.01 -6.55 2.42
C ASN A 55 -4.60 -5.07 2.49
N VAL A 56 -4.65 -4.38 1.36
CA VAL A 56 -4.40 -2.94 1.25
C VAL A 56 -5.67 -2.27 0.76
N LEU A 57 -6.21 -1.34 1.54
CA LEU A 57 -7.36 -0.51 1.17
C LEU A 57 -6.94 0.97 1.13
N ALA A 58 -6.43 1.42 -0.02
CA ALA A 58 -5.95 2.78 -0.18
C ALA A 58 -7.09 3.76 -0.48
N THR A 59 -7.10 4.91 0.19
CA THR A 59 -8.03 6.01 -0.13
C THR A 59 -7.36 6.95 -1.13
N LEU A 60 -8.02 7.18 -2.27
CA LEU A 60 -7.50 7.97 -3.39
C LEU A 60 -8.29 9.28 -3.60
N GLY A 61 -8.78 9.89 -2.52
CA GLY A 61 -9.41 11.21 -2.53
C GLY A 61 -10.60 11.34 -3.50
N LYS A 62 -10.39 12.08 -4.60
CA LYS A 62 -11.38 12.26 -5.68
C LYS A 62 -11.42 11.09 -6.66
N LYS A 63 -10.33 10.32 -6.79
CA LYS A 63 -10.24 9.12 -7.63
C LYS A 63 -10.99 7.95 -7.01
N GLY A 64 -11.29 8.03 -5.71
CA GLY A 64 -12.12 7.07 -4.98
C GLY A 64 -11.31 6.22 -4.02
N ALA A 65 -11.37 4.89 -4.13
CA ALA A 65 -10.62 3.97 -3.29
C ALA A 65 -10.11 2.76 -4.09
N LEU A 66 -9.01 2.18 -3.63
CA LEU A 66 -8.38 1.01 -4.21
C LEU A 66 -8.27 -0.09 -3.16
N PHE A 67 -8.75 -1.28 -3.47
CA PHE A 67 -8.56 -2.49 -2.67
C PHE A 67 -7.65 -3.47 -3.41
N VAL A 68 -6.63 -3.97 -2.74
CA VAL A 68 -5.71 -5.00 -3.28
C VAL A 68 -5.45 -6.06 -2.22
N SER A 69 -5.60 -7.32 -2.62
CA SER A 69 -5.26 -8.53 -1.88
C SER A 69 -4.65 -9.56 -2.82
N LYS A 70 -4.29 -10.75 -2.32
CA LYS A 70 -3.81 -11.85 -3.17
C LYS A 70 -4.86 -12.39 -4.14
N GLU A 71 -6.15 -12.22 -3.81
CA GLU A 71 -7.26 -12.83 -4.54
C GLU A 71 -8.01 -11.83 -5.41
N MET A 72 -7.94 -10.54 -5.05
CA MET A 72 -8.79 -9.50 -5.61
C MET A 72 -8.04 -8.18 -5.70
N GLU A 73 -8.29 -7.48 -6.79
CA GLU A 73 -7.95 -6.08 -7.01
C GLU A 73 -9.21 -5.37 -7.50
N GLU A 74 -9.62 -4.32 -6.80
CA GLU A 74 -10.83 -3.57 -7.13
C GLU A 74 -10.62 -2.07 -6.92
N SER A 75 -10.95 -1.29 -7.95
CA SER A 75 -10.94 0.18 -7.88
C SER A 75 -12.36 0.71 -7.88
N LEU A 76 -12.73 1.43 -6.83
CA LEU A 76 -14.01 2.14 -6.74
C LEU A 76 -13.79 3.60 -7.10
N THR A 77 -14.37 4.04 -8.22
CA THR A 77 -14.35 5.45 -8.62
C THR A 77 -15.48 6.21 -7.93
N LYS A 78 -15.20 7.42 -7.44
CA LYS A 78 -16.26 8.33 -6.99
C LYS A 78 -17.06 8.84 -8.19
N LEU A 79 -18.38 8.74 -8.11
CA LEU A 79 -19.34 9.33 -9.06
C LEU A 79 -19.31 10.87 -9.01
#